data_AF-A0A519C118-F1
#
_entry.id   AF-A0A519C118-F1
#
_cell.length_a   1.000
_cell.length_b   1.000
_cell.length_c   1.000
_cell.angle_alpha   90.00
_cell.angle_beta   90.00
_cell.angle_gamma   90.00
#
_symmetry.space_group_name_H-M   'P 1'
#
loop_
_entity.id
_entity.type
_entity.pdbx_description
1 polymer ?
#
loop_
_entity_poly.entity_id
_entity_poly.type
_entity_poly.pdbx_seq_one_letter_code
_entity_poly.pdbx_strand_id
1 'polypeptide(L)'
;FRDILLYGNGHGGIGLVCAFFEKGSWMILLIGGFFFAYGFLGPAEGTAMMMPGAAMAGFATVLLMWTLYKYHGVPFPINIGLAPIEAIGMMPTVISYVRLFAVGVVGVKIAETGNDKLFHPMAEMISTGDTLYLVPLLLIGWLAVQFFAWGLGVFSPNIHAARLHFVEWMRQYYDSSGEAFSPFGFRSRHVEVE
;
A
#
# COMPACT_ATOMS: atom_id res chain seq x y z
N PHE A 1 -18.55 3.24 -0.77
CA PHE A 1 -19.77 3.21 0.07
C PHE A 1 -20.77 4.29 -0.34
N ARG A 2 -20.42 5.59 -0.31
CA ARG A 2 -21.32 6.70 -0.68
C ARG A 2 -21.84 6.62 -2.13
N ASP A 3 -20.98 6.31 -3.09
CA ASP A 3 -21.39 6.39 -4.51
C ASP A 3 -22.31 5.22 -4.90
N ILE A 4 -22.09 4.01 -4.36
CA ILE A 4 -23.03 2.87 -4.51
C ILE A 4 -24.35 3.13 -3.75
N LEU A 5 -24.31 3.89 -2.64
CA LEU A 5 -25.49 4.26 -1.86
C LEU A 5 -26.39 5.27 -2.60
N LEU A 6 -25.79 6.24 -3.31
CA LEU A 6 -26.51 7.38 -3.90
C LEU A 6 -26.73 7.25 -5.42
N TYR A 7 -25.77 6.70 -6.16
CA TYR A 7 -25.80 6.64 -7.62
C TYR A 7 -25.97 5.20 -8.16
N GLY A 8 -25.90 4.19 -7.29
CA GLY A 8 -26.05 2.77 -7.63
C GLY A 8 -24.77 2.15 -8.22
N ASN A 9 -24.63 0.83 -8.13
CA ASN A 9 -23.57 0.10 -8.85
C ASN A 9 -23.90 0.04 -10.37
N GLY A 10 -22.90 -0.15 -11.23
CA GLY A 10 -23.04 -0.39 -12.67
C GLY A 10 -23.92 -1.59 -13.07
N HIS A 11 -24.42 -2.36 -12.09
CA HIS A 11 -25.37 -3.47 -12.24
C HIS A 11 -26.81 -3.12 -11.78
N GLY A 12 -27.10 -1.85 -11.45
CA GLY A 12 -28.45 -1.38 -11.09
C GLY A 12 -28.89 -1.61 -9.64
N GLY A 13 -27.98 -2.07 -8.77
CA GLY A 13 -28.24 -2.23 -7.34
C GLY A 13 -28.05 -0.91 -6.58
N ILE A 14 -29.13 -0.41 -5.96
CA ILE A 14 -29.14 0.80 -5.13
C ILE A 14 -29.48 0.38 -3.70
N GLY A 15 -28.72 0.84 -2.70
CA GLY A 15 -29.08 0.72 -1.29
C GLY A 15 -27.97 0.23 -0.36
N LEU A 16 -28.21 0.44 0.94
CA LEU A 16 -27.28 0.15 2.04
C LEU A 16 -26.90 -1.34 2.12
N VAL A 17 -27.87 -2.22 1.84
CA VAL A 17 -27.67 -3.68 1.82
C VAL A 17 -26.75 -4.09 0.67
N CYS A 18 -26.95 -3.56 -0.54
CA CYS A 18 -26.07 -3.83 -1.69
C CYS A 18 -24.64 -3.35 -1.42
N ALA A 19 -24.48 -2.16 -0.85
CA ALA A 19 -23.16 -1.60 -0.52
C ALA A 19 -22.44 -2.39 0.60
N PHE A 20 -23.16 -2.86 1.62
CA PHE A 20 -22.60 -3.69 2.68
C PHE A 20 -22.19 -5.08 2.17
N PHE A 21 -23.02 -5.69 1.33
CA PHE A 21 -22.69 -6.98 0.75
C PHE A 21 -21.49 -6.88 -0.18
N GLU A 22 -21.46 -5.90 -1.09
CA GLU A 22 -20.28 -5.71 -1.95
C GLU A 22 -19.08 -5.26 -1.14
N LYS A 23 -19.02 -4.02 -0.64
CA LYS A 23 -17.79 -3.47 -0.02
C LYS A 23 -17.56 -3.95 1.42
N GLY A 24 -18.58 -4.35 2.15
CA GLY A 24 -18.45 -4.85 3.52
C GLY A 24 -17.93 -6.29 3.60
N SER A 25 -18.32 -7.18 2.67
CA SER A 25 -17.74 -8.53 2.61
C SER A 25 -16.23 -8.49 2.34
N TRP A 26 -15.77 -7.58 1.47
CA TRP A 26 -14.34 -7.32 1.25
C TRP A 26 -13.60 -6.90 2.51
N MET A 27 -14.18 -6.01 3.32
CA MET A 27 -13.55 -5.53 4.55
C MET A 27 -13.46 -6.64 5.60
N ILE A 28 -14.51 -7.45 5.73
CA ILE A 28 -14.52 -8.62 6.63
C ILE A 28 -13.48 -9.66 6.15
N LEU A 29 -13.36 -9.87 4.83
CA LEU A 29 -12.38 -10.79 4.25
C LEU A 29 -10.94 -10.35 4.54
N LEU A 30 -10.63 -9.06 4.38
CA LEU A 30 -9.29 -8.52 4.66
C LEU A 30 -8.94 -8.64 6.15
N ILE A 31 -9.89 -8.35 7.04
CA ILE A 31 -9.68 -8.47 8.50
C ILE A 31 -9.53 -9.93 8.91
N GLY A 32 -10.40 -10.83 8.44
CA GLY A 32 -10.31 -12.27 8.71
C GLY A 32 -9.03 -12.89 8.14
N GLY A 33 -8.66 -12.50 6.91
CA GLY A 33 -7.42 -12.91 6.26
C GLY A 33 -6.17 -12.42 6.99
N PHE A 34 -6.18 -11.19 7.53
CA PHE A 34 -5.09 -10.68 8.35
C PHE A 34 -4.91 -11.46 9.66
N PHE A 35 -6.02 -11.72 10.39
CA PHE A 35 -5.95 -12.52 11.62
C PHE A 35 -5.51 -13.96 11.35
N PHE A 36 -5.94 -14.54 10.22
CA PHE A 36 -5.49 -15.86 9.79
C PHE A 36 -3.98 -15.87 9.48
N ALA A 37 -3.49 -14.92 8.69
CA ALA A 37 -2.07 -14.82 8.34
C ALA A 37 -1.20 -14.54 9.58
N TYR A 38 -1.64 -13.67 10.47
CA TYR A 38 -0.95 -13.39 11.73
C TYR A 38 -0.91 -14.62 12.65
N GLY A 39 -2.01 -15.38 12.76
CA GLY A 39 -2.04 -16.62 13.54
C GLY A 39 -1.21 -17.75 12.95
N PHE A 40 -0.99 -17.77 11.63
CA PHE A 40 -0.20 -18.80 10.94
C PHE A 40 1.31 -18.49 10.91
N LEU A 41 1.69 -17.23 10.66
CA LEU A 41 3.09 -16.79 10.52
C LEU A 41 3.66 -16.16 11.80
N GLY A 42 2.82 -15.78 12.75
CA GLY A 42 3.21 -15.06 13.96
C GLY A 42 3.81 -15.95 15.06
N PRO A 43 4.17 -15.34 16.21
CA PRO A 43 4.70 -16.04 17.38
C PRO A 43 3.74 -17.13 17.90
N ALA A 44 4.25 -18.14 18.60
CA ALA A 44 3.47 -19.29 19.08
C ALA A 44 2.23 -18.92 19.93
N GLU A 45 2.26 -17.77 20.61
CA GLU A 45 1.14 -17.21 21.38
C GLU A 45 -0.05 -16.76 20.51
N GLY A 46 0.17 -16.48 19.22
CA GLY A 46 -0.83 -16.04 18.26
C GLY A 46 -1.60 -17.16 17.56
N THR A 47 -1.23 -18.42 17.77
CA THR A 47 -1.88 -19.59 17.13
C THR A 47 -3.37 -19.69 17.44
N ALA A 48 -3.80 -19.21 18.61
CA ALA A 48 -5.21 -19.11 19.00
C ALA A 48 -6.04 -18.19 18.09
N MET A 49 -5.41 -17.25 17.39
CA MET A 49 -6.05 -16.31 16.46
C MET A 49 -6.26 -16.90 15.05
N MET A 50 -5.62 -18.04 14.74
CA MET A 50 -5.73 -18.67 13.42
C MET A 50 -7.15 -19.21 13.16
N MET A 51 -7.74 -19.91 14.12
CA MET A 51 -9.09 -20.48 14.02
C MET A 51 -10.19 -19.42 13.82
N PRO A 52 -10.28 -18.34 14.63
CA PRO A 52 -11.25 -17.28 14.40
C PRO A 52 -10.99 -16.51 13.09
N GLY A 53 -9.72 -16.31 12.72
CA GLY A 53 -9.35 -15.70 11.44
C GLY A 53 -9.84 -16.53 10.23
N ALA A 54 -9.61 -17.85 10.26
CA ALA A 54 -10.08 -18.77 9.24
C ALA A 54 -11.62 -18.82 9.15
N ALA A 55 -12.30 -18.83 10.30
CA ALA A 55 -13.76 -18.80 10.34
C ALA A 55 -14.33 -17.50 9.75
N MET A 56 -13.73 -16.35 10.09
CA MET A 56 -14.12 -15.05 9.52
C MET A 56 -13.86 -14.97 8.02
N ALA A 57 -12.72 -15.45 7.54
CA ALA A 57 -12.39 -15.48 6.11
C ALA A 57 -13.30 -16.43 5.31
N GLY A 58 -13.63 -17.59 5.89
CA GLY A 58 -14.60 -18.53 5.31
C GLY A 58 -16.00 -17.93 5.22
N PHE A 59 -16.46 -17.29 6.30
CA PHE A 59 -17.75 -16.58 6.32
C PHE A 59 -17.79 -15.44 5.29
N ALA A 60 -16.71 -14.67 5.16
CA ALA A 60 -16.62 -13.60 4.17
C ALA A 60 -16.68 -14.14 2.73
N THR A 61 -16.04 -15.28 2.45
CA THR A 61 -16.10 -15.94 1.14
C THR A 61 -17.52 -16.41 0.81
N VAL A 62 -18.27 -16.93 1.79
CA VAL A 62 -19.68 -17.29 1.62
C VAL A 62 -20.55 -16.05 1.36
N LEU A 63 -20.28 -14.94 2.04
CA LEU A 63 -20.97 -13.67 1.77
C LEU A 63 -20.67 -13.16 0.36
N LEU A 64 -19.42 -13.26 -0.12
CA LEU A 64 -19.07 -12.94 -1.51
C LEU A 64 -19.76 -13.86 -2.52
N MET A 65 -19.88 -15.15 -2.22
CA MET A 65 -20.65 -16.06 -3.05
C MET A 65 -22.12 -15.64 -3.12
N TRP A 66 -22.71 -15.18 -2.02
CA TRP A 66 -24.07 -14.63 -2.02
C TRP A 66 -24.19 -13.35 -2.85
N THR A 67 -23.20 -12.45 -2.77
CA THR A 67 -23.22 -11.18 -3.52
C THR A 67 -23.13 -11.40 -5.02
N LEU A 68 -22.22 -12.28 -5.45
CA LEU A 68 -22.01 -12.64 -6.85
C LEU A 68 -23.27 -13.28 -7.45
N TYR A 69 -23.95 -14.14 -6.69
CA TYR A 69 -25.20 -14.75 -7.13
C TYR A 69 -26.34 -13.73 -7.28
N LYS A 70 -26.54 -12.86 -6.28
CA LYS A 70 -27.71 -11.96 -6.24
C LYS A 70 -27.55 -10.69 -7.07
N TYR A 71 -26.34 -10.14 -7.15
CA TYR A 71 -26.08 -8.81 -7.72
C TYR A 71 -25.29 -8.84 -9.03
N HIS A 72 -24.37 -9.81 -9.23
CA HIS A 72 -23.66 -9.97 -10.51
C HIS A 72 -24.35 -10.96 -11.46
N GLY A 73 -25.36 -11.72 -11.01
CA GLY A 73 -26.14 -12.62 -11.85
C GLY A 73 -25.36 -13.80 -12.45
N VAL A 74 -24.18 -14.12 -11.90
CA VAL A 74 -23.35 -15.23 -12.38
C VAL A 74 -23.97 -16.59 -12.01
N PRO A 75 -23.98 -17.57 -12.94
CA PRO A 75 -24.47 -18.92 -12.64
C PRO A 75 -23.74 -19.54 -11.45
N PHE A 76 -24.50 -20.23 -10.57
CA PHE A 76 -24.02 -20.83 -9.33
C PHE A 76 -22.72 -21.66 -9.44
N PRO A 77 -22.50 -22.48 -10.50
CA PRO A 77 -21.26 -23.27 -10.61
C PRO A 77 -19.99 -22.42 -10.80
N ILE A 78 -20.10 -21.29 -11.52
CA ILE A 78 -18.96 -20.40 -11.80
C ILE A 78 -18.62 -19.58 -10.57
N ASN A 79 -19.65 -19.18 -9.82
CA ASN A 79 -19.53 -18.38 -8.61
C ASN A 79 -18.66 -19.04 -7.52
N ILE A 80 -18.76 -20.37 -7.35
CA ILE A 80 -17.97 -21.11 -6.35
C ILE A 80 -16.47 -20.99 -6.60
N GLY A 81 -16.04 -20.97 -7.87
CA GLY A 81 -14.63 -20.82 -8.23
C GLY A 81 -14.18 -19.36 -8.29
N LEU A 82 -15.06 -18.45 -8.69
CA LEU A 82 -14.72 -17.05 -8.92
C LEU A 82 -14.59 -16.26 -7.61
N ALA A 83 -15.44 -16.53 -6.61
CA ALA A 83 -15.42 -15.80 -5.34
C ALA A 83 -14.07 -15.88 -4.58
N PRO A 84 -13.42 -17.06 -4.45
CA PRO A 84 -12.09 -17.16 -3.84
C PRO A 84 -10.99 -16.50 -4.68
N ILE A 85 -11.10 -16.55 -6.02
CA ILE A 85 -10.12 -15.91 -6.92
C ILE A 85 -10.18 -14.39 -6.76
N GLU A 86 -11.38 -13.83 -6.70
CA GLU A 86 -11.59 -12.40 -6.49
C GLU A 86 -11.04 -11.96 -5.11
N ALA A 87 -11.28 -12.77 -4.06
CA ALA A 87 -10.72 -12.57 -2.73
C ALA A 87 -9.18 -12.49 -2.73
N ILE A 88 -8.52 -13.41 -3.44
CA ILE A 88 -7.06 -13.46 -3.56
C ILE A 88 -6.52 -12.30 -4.42
N GLY A 89 -7.25 -11.88 -5.44
CA GLY A 89 -6.87 -10.81 -6.37
C GLY A 89 -6.63 -9.44 -5.71
N MET A 90 -7.10 -9.25 -4.48
CA MET A 90 -6.92 -8.02 -3.70
C MET A 90 -5.68 -8.06 -2.80
N MET A 91 -5.10 -9.23 -2.49
CA MET A 91 -3.89 -9.31 -1.66
C MET A 91 -2.67 -8.57 -2.24
N PRO A 92 -2.43 -8.55 -3.56
CA PRO A 92 -1.28 -7.85 -4.14
C PRO A 92 -1.24 -6.35 -3.83
N THR A 93 -2.40 -5.68 -3.69
CA THR A 93 -2.43 -4.25 -3.38
C THR A 93 -1.95 -4.01 -1.95
N VAL A 94 -2.40 -4.82 -0.98
CA VAL A 94 -1.95 -4.74 0.42
C VAL A 94 -0.45 -5.05 0.54
N ILE A 95 0.01 -6.13 -0.11
CA ILE A 95 1.42 -6.54 -0.08
C ILE A 95 2.33 -5.48 -0.72
N SER A 96 1.86 -4.77 -1.74
CA SER A 96 2.65 -3.74 -2.41
C SER A 96 3.06 -2.58 -1.49
N TYR A 97 2.30 -2.30 -0.43
CA TYR A 97 2.68 -1.30 0.59
C TYR A 97 3.93 -1.69 1.40
N VAL A 98 4.28 -2.99 1.47
CA VAL A 98 5.55 -3.46 2.09
C VAL A 98 6.76 -2.80 1.43
N ARG A 99 6.62 -2.39 0.17
CA ARG A 99 7.66 -1.66 -0.56
C ARG A 99 8.12 -0.37 0.15
N LEU A 100 7.19 0.38 0.76
CA LEU A 100 7.55 1.61 1.50
C LEU A 100 8.37 1.27 2.73
N PHE A 101 7.96 0.22 3.46
CA PHE A 101 8.70 -0.28 4.60
C PHE A 101 10.10 -0.75 4.19
N ALA A 102 10.21 -1.53 3.11
CA ALA A 102 11.50 -2.03 2.61
C ALA A 102 12.47 -0.89 2.28
N VAL A 103 12.03 0.14 1.57
CA VAL A 103 12.88 1.31 1.27
C VAL A 103 13.29 2.06 2.53
N GLY A 104 12.37 2.21 3.50
CA GLY A 104 12.70 2.83 4.80
C GLY A 104 13.78 2.06 5.57
N VAL A 105 13.64 0.73 5.66
CA VAL A 105 14.63 -0.13 6.33
C VAL A 105 16.00 -0.07 5.64
N VAL A 106 16.03 -0.07 4.30
CA VAL A 106 17.28 0.05 3.54
C VAL A 106 17.97 1.39 3.80
N GLY A 107 17.22 2.50 3.85
CA GLY A 107 17.77 3.81 4.17
C GLY A 107 18.45 3.85 5.55
N VAL A 108 17.78 3.31 6.57
CA VAL A 108 18.34 3.22 7.94
C VAL A 108 19.58 2.33 7.98
N LYS A 109 19.56 1.18 7.29
CA LYS A 109 20.71 0.25 7.26
C LYS A 109 21.94 0.82 6.55
N ILE A 110 21.75 1.68 5.54
CA ILE A 110 22.84 2.41 4.90
C ILE A 110 23.46 3.41 5.89
N ALA A 111 22.65 4.16 6.63
CA ALA A 111 23.13 5.12 7.62
C ALA A 111 23.86 4.44 8.80
N GLU A 112 23.35 3.31 9.28
CA GLU A 112 23.98 2.48 10.33
C GLU A 112 25.34 1.96 9.86
N THR A 113 25.40 1.38 8.66
CA THR A 113 26.68 0.89 8.09
C THR A 113 27.69 2.03 7.94
N GLY A 114 27.25 3.23 7.57
CA GLY A 114 28.09 4.43 7.51
C GLY A 114 28.68 4.81 8.87
N ASN A 115 27.88 4.71 9.94
CA ASN A 115 28.35 4.97 11.31
C ASN A 115 29.34 3.90 11.78
N ASP A 116 29.01 2.63 11.61
CA ASP A 116 29.85 1.52 12.09
C ASP A 116 31.19 1.43 11.37
N LYS A 117 31.22 1.73 10.06
CA LYS A 117 32.43 1.57 9.25
C LYS A 117 33.31 2.80 9.18
N LEU A 118 32.77 4.00 9.39
CA LEU A 118 33.53 5.25 9.23
C LEU A 118 33.65 6.05 10.53
N PHE A 119 32.60 6.08 11.36
CA PHE A 119 32.61 6.88 12.60
C PHE A 119 33.32 6.16 13.75
N HIS A 120 33.06 4.87 13.95
CA HIS A 120 33.72 4.08 14.99
C HIS A 120 35.27 4.07 14.88
N PRO A 121 35.88 3.76 13.72
CA PRO A 121 37.33 3.81 13.59
C PRO A 121 37.89 5.24 13.70
N MET A 122 37.13 6.26 13.27
CA MET A 122 37.52 7.65 13.47
C MET A 122 37.55 8.02 14.96
N ALA A 123 36.56 7.61 15.75
CA ALA A 123 36.49 7.88 17.18
C ALA A 123 37.63 7.20 17.95
N GLU A 124 37.97 5.96 17.59
CA GLU A 124 39.07 5.20 18.18
C GLU A 124 40.45 5.79 17.82
N MET A 125 40.61 6.31 16.60
CA MET A 125 41.83 7.05 16.19
C MET A 125 42.00 8.37 16.96
N ILE A 126 40.91 9.07 17.26
CA ILE A 126 40.94 10.31 18.05
C ILE A 126 41.31 10.02 19.52
N SER A 127 40.79 8.94 20.11
CA SER A 127 41.08 8.60 21.51
C SER A 127 42.49 8.05 21.74
N THR A 128 43.04 7.35 20.75
CA THR A 128 44.36 6.69 20.86
C THR A 128 45.51 7.64 20.49
N GLY A 129 45.22 8.75 19.81
CA GLY A 129 46.19 9.79 19.46
C GLY A 129 47.14 9.44 18.31
N ASP A 130 47.07 8.21 17.80
CA ASP A 130 47.84 7.76 16.64
C ASP A 130 47.03 8.02 15.35
N THR A 131 47.68 8.51 14.30
CA THR A 131 47.09 8.84 12.97
C THR A 131 46.01 9.95 12.91
N LEU A 132 46.17 11.04 13.66
CA LEU A 132 45.26 12.21 13.63
C LEU A 132 45.07 12.83 12.22
N TYR A 133 46.04 12.69 11.32
CA TYR A 133 45.97 13.21 9.95
C TYR A 133 44.91 12.52 9.07
N LEU A 134 44.44 11.31 9.45
CA LEU A 134 43.41 10.57 8.70
C LEU A 134 41.98 10.98 9.09
N VAL A 135 41.81 11.65 10.23
CA VAL A 135 40.51 12.07 10.77
C VAL A 135 39.71 12.97 9.82
N PRO A 136 40.30 14.01 9.18
CA PRO A 136 39.56 14.83 8.23
C PRO A 136 39.05 14.04 7.02
N LEU A 137 39.82 13.06 6.55
CA LEU A 137 39.44 12.20 5.43
C LEU A 137 38.25 11.29 5.80
N LEU A 138 38.31 10.66 6.98
CA LEU A 138 37.23 9.81 7.50
C LEU A 138 35.95 10.62 7.79
N LEU A 139 36.09 11.85 8.28
CA LEU A 139 34.97 12.76 8.53
C LEU A 139 34.28 13.18 7.22
N ILE A 140 35.04 13.51 6.18
CA ILE A 140 34.48 13.81 4.85
C ILE A 140 33.80 12.56 4.27
N GLY A 141 34.41 11.39 4.40
CA GLY A 141 33.81 10.13 3.97
C GLY A 141 32.50 9.82 4.69
N TRP A 142 32.45 10.02 6.02
CA TRP A 142 31.25 9.84 6.82
C TRP A 142 30.15 10.82 6.41
N LEU A 143 30.47 12.12 6.27
CA LEU A 143 29.52 13.14 5.82
C LEU A 143 28.96 12.84 4.42
N ALA A 144 29.80 12.34 3.50
CA ALA A 144 29.36 11.95 2.16
C ALA A 144 28.36 10.79 2.21
N VAL A 145 28.63 9.77 3.04
CA VAL A 145 27.70 8.64 3.22
C VAL A 145 26.39 9.10 3.87
N GLN A 146 26.44 10.00 4.86
CA GLN A 146 25.23 10.52 5.49
C GLN A 146 24.40 11.40 4.55
N PHE A 147 25.05 12.24 3.74
CA PHE A 147 24.37 13.03 2.73
C PHE A 147 23.70 12.13 1.68
N PHE A 148 24.38 11.07 1.26
CA PHE A 148 23.82 10.08 0.34
C PHE A 148 22.64 9.30 0.95
N ALA A 149 22.76 8.85 2.21
CA ALA A 149 21.69 8.15 2.92
C ALA A 149 20.46 9.05 3.12
N TRP A 150 20.68 10.32 3.46
CA TRP A 150 19.63 11.33 3.54
C TRP A 150 18.93 11.54 2.19
N GLY A 151 19.70 11.69 1.10
CA GLY A 151 19.16 11.84 -0.24
C GLY A 151 18.29 10.66 -0.67
N LEU A 152 18.77 9.43 -0.48
CA LEU A 152 17.97 8.23 -0.74
C LEU A 152 16.73 8.15 0.15
N GLY A 153 16.85 8.53 1.43
CA GLY A 153 15.75 8.56 2.39
C GLY A 153 14.65 9.55 2.02
N VAL A 154 14.98 10.66 1.35
CA VAL A 154 13.98 11.63 0.87
C VAL A 154 13.40 11.23 -0.48
N PHE A 155 14.23 10.93 -1.48
CA PHE A 155 13.72 10.72 -2.84
C PHE A 155 13.09 9.34 -3.07
N SER A 156 13.68 8.27 -2.53
CA SER A 156 13.24 6.90 -2.82
C SER A 156 11.81 6.62 -2.32
N PRO A 157 11.43 6.98 -1.07
CA PRO A 157 10.06 6.80 -0.60
C PRO A 157 9.05 7.65 -1.36
N ASN A 158 9.40 8.87 -1.77
CA ASN A 158 8.49 9.77 -2.48
C ASN A 158 8.08 9.22 -3.86
N ILE A 159 9.03 8.67 -4.63
CA ILE A 159 8.73 8.05 -5.93
C ILE A 159 7.86 6.80 -5.74
N HIS A 160 8.16 6.00 -4.71
CA HIS A 160 7.39 4.79 -4.42
C HIS A 160 5.97 5.08 -3.92
N ALA A 161 5.81 6.12 -3.10
CA ALA A 161 4.51 6.61 -2.67
C ALA A 161 3.68 7.10 -3.85
N ALA A 162 4.28 7.85 -4.79
CA ALA A 162 3.61 8.28 -6.01
C ALA A 162 3.13 7.08 -6.85
N ARG A 163 3.97 6.04 -7.01
CA ARG A 163 3.56 4.81 -7.69
C ARG A 163 2.35 4.16 -7.01
N LEU A 164 2.36 4.02 -5.68
CA LEU A 164 1.24 3.43 -4.93
C LEU A 164 -0.04 4.25 -5.15
N HIS A 165 0.07 5.58 -5.13
CA HIS A 165 -1.07 6.46 -5.40
C HIS A 165 -1.66 6.27 -6.80
N PHE A 166 -0.82 6.24 -7.85
CA PHE A 166 -1.32 6.06 -9.22
C PHE A 166 -1.78 4.63 -9.52
N VAL A 167 -1.08 3.61 -9.01
CA VAL A 167 -1.35 2.23 -9.41
C VAL A 167 -2.40 1.58 -8.53
N GLU A 168 -2.41 1.85 -7.23
CA GLU A 168 -3.30 1.16 -6.29
C GLU A 168 -4.49 2.02 -5.91
N TRP A 169 -4.28 3.30 -5.60
CA TRP A 169 -5.38 4.17 -5.23
C TRP A 169 -6.25 4.56 -6.44
N MET A 170 -5.65 5.05 -7.54
CA MET A 170 -6.48 5.41 -8.71
C MET A 170 -7.18 4.19 -9.32
N ARG A 171 -6.56 3.00 -9.37
CA ARG A 171 -7.25 1.79 -9.87
C ARG A 171 -8.50 1.43 -9.07
N GLN A 172 -8.58 1.77 -7.79
CA GLN A 172 -9.71 1.42 -6.92
C GLN A 172 -10.83 2.45 -6.92
N TYR A 173 -10.51 3.73 -7.10
CA TYR A 173 -11.44 4.84 -6.87
C TYR A 173 -11.64 5.78 -8.06
N TYR A 174 -10.78 5.71 -9.07
CA TYR A 174 -10.90 6.53 -10.26
C TYR A 174 -11.80 5.83 -11.27
N ASP A 175 -13.03 6.32 -11.40
CA ASP A 175 -13.87 6.05 -12.56
C ASP A 175 -13.52 7.08 -13.64
N SER A 176 -13.13 6.62 -14.82
CA SER A 176 -12.79 7.52 -15.94
C SER A 176 -14.02 8.21 -16.53
N SER A 177 -15.22 7.92 -16.04
CA SER A 177 -16.50 8.44 -16.56
C SER A 177 -16.85 9.86 -16.08
N GLY A 178 -15.88 10.77 -16.00
CA GLY A 178 -16.12 12.18 -15.71
C GLY A 178 -16.30 12.99 -16.98
N GLU A 179 -17.38 13.77 -17.09
CA GLU A 179 -17.44 14.82 -18.11
C GLU A 179 -16.51 15.97 -17.71
N ALA A 180 -15.66 16.39 -18.64
CA ALA A 180 -14.81 17.55 -18.43
C ALA A 180 -15.70 18.77 -18.16
N PHE A 181 -15.48 19.44 -17.03
CA PHE A 181 -16.18 20.66 -16.70
C PHE A 181 -15.94 21.70 -17.80
N SER A 182 -16.99 21.99 -18.57
CA SER A 182 -16.96 23.12 -19.50
C SER A 182 -17.49 24.36 -18.77
N PRO A 183 -16.62 25.34 -18.45
CA PRO A 183 -17.11 26.59 -17.89
C PRO A 183 -17.97 27.29 -18.95
N PHE A 184 -19.09 27.88 -18.53
CA PHE A 184 -19.83 28.81 -19.38
C PHE A 184 -18.98 30.07 -19.56
N GLY A 185 -18.23 30.15 -20.66
CA GLY A 185 -17.36 31.27 -20.97
C GLY A 185 -17.02 31.37 -22.45
N PHE A 186 -17.07 32.58 -22.99
CA PHE A 186 -16.64 32.86 -24.37
C PHE A 186 -15.12 32.68 -24.48
N ARG A 187 -14.66 31.83 -25.40
CA ARG A 187 -13.24 31.76 -25.80
C ARG A 187 -12.89 33.05 -26.55
N SER A 188 -12.13 33.96 -25.92
CA SER A 188 -11.53 35.10 -26.63
C SER A 188 -10.50 34.57 -27.64
N ARG A 189 -10.75 34.80 -28.93
CA ARG A 189 -10.06 34.15 -30.05
C ARG A 189 -8.67 34.73 -30.37
N HIS A 190 -8.21 35.80 -29.72
CA HIS A 190 -6.89 36.39 -30.01
C HIS A 190 -6.27 37.00 -28.76
N VAL A 191 -5.06 36.56 -28.42
CA VAL A 191 -4.11 37.29 -27.58
C VAL A 191 -2.93 37.57 -28.50
N GLU A 192 -2.81 38.82 -28.95
CA GLU A 192 -1.58 39.29 -29.60
C GLU A 192 -0.48 39.29 -28.54
N VAL A 193 0.61 38.58 -28.84
CA VAL A 193 1.83 38.61 -28.06
C VAL A 193 2.71 39.69 -28.70
N GLU A 194 2.81 40.85 -28.06
CA GLU A 194 3.96 41.75 -28.21
C GLU A 194 5.00 41.41 -27.12
#